data_AF-A0A820QAB3-F1
#
_entry.id   AF-A0A820QAB3-F1
#
_cell.length_a   1.000
_cell.length_b   1.000
_cell.length_c   1.000
_cell.angle_alpha   90.00
_cell.angle_beta   90.00
_cell.angle_gamma   90.00
#
_symmetry.space_group_name_H-M   'P 1'
#
loop_
_entity.id
_entity.type
_entity.pdbx_description
1 polymer ?
#
loop_
_entity_poly.entity_id
_entity_poly.type
_entity_poly.pdbx_seq_one_letter_code
_entity_poly.pdbx_strand_id
1 'polypeptide(L)'
;LLDIRTRNYSNTGIADAKAIEKISSEFEILVFGPARVGKSTLIRELSGDEQIRTSAGLNACTQTTTAYTDQFGVRWWDTRGIEQWTEAEARSFLTEKFLDRHIIPRAAIFCRTAGALANTPVLQLLFRELESHGIALFYFVTRWPF
;
A
#
# COMPACT_ATOMS: atom_id res chain seq x y z
N LEU A 1 14.29 -4.21 -29.13
CA LEU A 1 13.12 -3.29 -28.96
C LEU A 1 12.73 -3.38 -27.48
N LEU A 2 13.15 -2.51 -26.56
CA LEU A 2 13.68 -1.15 -26.62
C LEU A 2 15.08 -1.03 -25.97
N ASP A 3 15.91 -0.17 -26.55
CA ASP A 3 17.22 0.29 -26.10
C ASP A 3 17.04 1.62 -25.35
N ILE A 4 17.16 1.64 -24.02
CA ILE A 4 17.13 2.88 -23.23
C ILE A 4 18.55 3.42 -23.21
N ARG A 5 18.88 4.23 -24.21
CA ARG A 5 20.11 5.01 -24.25
C ARG A 5 20.08 6.07 -23.16
N THR A 6 20.96 5.93 -22.20
CA THR A 6 21.42 6.98 -21.29
C THR A 6 21.86 8.21 -22.10
N ARG A 7 21.00 9.24 -22.14
CA ARG A 7 21.39 10.56 -22.63
C ARG A 7 22.15 11.27 -21.52
N ASN A 8 23.41 11.61 -21.80
CA ASN A 8 24.27 12.43 -20.97
C ASN A 8 23.64 13.81 -20.75
N TYR A 9 23.18 14.09 -19.53
CA TYR A 9 22.79 15.42 -19.09
C TYR A 9 24.01 16.14 -18.51
N SER A 10 24.75 16.84 -19.36
CA SER A 10 25.75 17.82 -18.95
C SER A 10 25.14 19.24 -18.98
N ASN A 11 25.19 19.93 -17.83
CA ASN A 11 25.02 21.38 -17.61
C ASN A 11 23.65 22.03 -17.27
N THR A 12 22.63 21.32 -16.76
CA THR A 12 21.39 21.93 -16.19
C THR A 12 21.10 21.56 -14.71
N GLY A 13 22.12 21.11 -13.98
CA GLY A 13 21.98 20.32 -12.75
C GLY A 13 21.35 20.94 -11.49
N ILE A 14 20.95 22.22 -11.46
CA ILE A 14 20.41 22.85 -10.24
C ILE A 14 18.88 23.06 -10.31
N ALA A 15 18.34 23.40 -11.48
CA ALA A 15 16.89 23.55 -11.66
C ALA A 15 16.19 22.19 -11.80
N ASP A 16 16.85 21.24 -12.47
CA ASP A 16 16.32 19.88 -12.66
C ASP A 16 16.34 19.08 -11.35
N ALA A 17 17.36 19.23 -10.51
CA ALA A 17 17.40 18.57 -9.20
C ALA A 17 16.27 19.03 -8.28
N LYS A 18 15.95 20.35 -8.28
CA LYS A 18 14.79 20.89 -7.57
C LYS A 18 13.46 20.47 -8.20
N ALA A 19 13.39 20.29 -9.52
CA ALA A 19 12.18 19.77 -10.19
C ALA A 19 11.98 18.27 -9.94
N ILE A 20 13.06 17.49 -9.81
CA ILE A 20 13.05 16.08 -9.42
C ILE A 20 12.65 15.94 -7.95
N GLU A 21 13.17 16.79 -7.05
CA GLU A 21 12.66 16.91 -5.67
C GLU A 21 11.19 17.32 -5.63
N LYS A 22 10.74 18.19 -6.55
CA LYS A 22 9.38 18.76 -6.54
C LYS A 22 8.34 17.92 -7.30
N ILE A 23 8.76 16.87 -8.01
CA ILE A 23 7.90 15.79 -8.51
C ILE A 23 7.79 14.66 -7.45
N SER A 24 8.27 14.86 -6.21
CA SER A 24 7.88 14.00 -5.09
C SER A 24 6.45 14.31 -4.62
N SER A 25 5.46 14.16 -5.50
CA SER A 25 4.13 13.83 -4.98
C SER A 25 4.27 12.42 -4.43
N GLU A 26 4.40 12.29 -3.12
CA GLU A 26 4.50 11.00 -2.43
C GLU A 26 3.42 10.06 -3.01
N PHE A 27 3.84 8.97 -3.64
CA PHE A 27 2.91 8.03 -4.26
C PHE A 27 2.43 7.10 -3.16
N GLU A 28 1.17 7.23 -2.79
CA GLU A 28 0.59 6.55 -1.64
C GLU A 28 -0.11 5.26 -2.08
N ILE A 29 0.28 4.12 -1.51
CA ILE A 29 -0.32 2.81 -1.78
C ILE A 29 -0.86 2.23 -0.47
N LEU A 30 -2.16 1.94 -0.45
CA LEU A 30 -2.80 1.25 0.67
C LEU A 30 -2.73 -0.27 0.47
N VAL A 31 -2.17 -1.01 1.42
CA VAL A 31 -2.17 -2.48 1.41
C VAL A 31 -3.02 -2.99 2.56
N PHE A 32 -4.11 -3.67 2.24
CA PHE A 32 -5.11 -4.09 3.21
C PHE A 32 -5.61 -5.51 2.94
N GLY A 33 -6.25 -6.10 3.94
CA GLY A 33 -6.73 -7.47 3.90
C GLY A 33 -6.60 -8.19 5.24
N PRO A 34 -7.06 -9.45 5.34
CA PRO A 34 -7.08 -10.17 6.60
C PRO A 34 -5.69 -10.31 7.25
N ALA A 35 -5.61 -10.64 8.54
CA ALA A 35 -4.34 -10.94 9.18
C ALA A 35 -3.70 -12.17 8.52
N ARG A 36 -2.36 -12.20 8.54
CA ARG A 36 -1.54 -13.34 8.09
C ARG A 36 -1.66 -13.69 6.59
N VAL A 37 -2.27 -12.83 5.78
CA VAL A 37 -2.31 -12.99 4.31
C VAL A 37 -1.02 -12.55 3.62
N GLY A 38 0.01 -12.11 4.35
CA GLY A 38 1.30 -11.74 3.76
C GLY A 38 1.42 -10.30 3.25
N LYS A 39 0.64 -9.35 3.79
CA LYS A 39 0.71 -7.92 3.40
C LYS A 39 2.09 -7.30 3.58
N SER A 40 2.65 -7.37 4.80
CA SER A 40 3.99 -6.84 5.09
C SER A 40 5.08 -7.55 4.27
N THR A 41 4.89 -8.85 3.99
CA THR A 41 5.78 -9.60 3.10
C THR A 41 5.70 -9.05 1.67
N LEU A 42 4.50 -8.86 1.13
CA LEU A 42 4.32 -8.26 -0.19
C LEU A 42 4.97 -6.89 -0.28
N ILE A 43 4.77 -6.02 0.73
CA ILE A 43 5.41 -4.70 0.76
C ILE A 43 6.92 -4.83 0.75
N ARG A 44 7.51 -5.67 1.61
CA ARG A 44 8.95 -5.93 1.65
C ARG A 44 9.49 -6.35 0.28
N GLU A 45 8.84 -7.29 -0.39
CA GLU A 45 9.28 -7.79 -1.71
C GLU A 45 9.16 -6.71 -2.79
N LEU A 46 8.09 -5.89 -2.77
CA LEU A 46 7.88 -4.83 -3.75
C LEU A 46 8.78 -3.61 -3.52
N SER A 47 9.06 -3.26 -2.27
CA SER A 47 9.90 -2.12 -1.91
C SER A 47 11.40 -2.45 -1.96
N GLY A 48 11.76 -3.73 -1.84
CA GLY A 48 13.14 -4.18 -1.65
C GLY A 48 13.71 -3.83 -0.26
N ASP A 49 12.88 -3.37 0.69
CA ASP A 49 13.31 -2.98 2.03
C ASP A 49 13.24 -4.16 3.01
N GLU A 50 14.38 -4.82 3.22
CA GLU A 50 14.53 -5.94 4.14
C GLU A 50 14.24 -5.58 5.62
N GLN A 51 14.23 -4.29 5.99
CA GLN A 51 13.97 -3.84 7.36
C GLN A 51 12.48 -3.89 7.73
N ILE A 52 11.57 -3.94 6.75
CA ILE A 52 10.13 -4.05 6.99
C ILE A 52 9.85 -5.35 7.74
N ARG A 53 9.36 -5.28 8.97
CA ARG A 53 9.14 -6.47 9.81
C ARG A 53 8.03 -7.35 9.24
N THR A 54 8.33 -8.63 9.03
CA THR A 54 7.36 -9.66 8.61
C THR A 54 7.25 -10.77 9.67
N SER A 55 6.06 -11.28 9.95
CA SER A 55 5.90 -12.53 10.73
C SER A 55 5.89 -13.73 9.81
N ALA A 56 6.76 -14.71 10.09
CA ALA A 56 6.68 -16.05 9.49
C ALA A 56 5.67 -17.00 10.20
N GLY A 57 5.00 -16.56 11.27
CA GLY A 57 4.23 -17.44 12.18
C GLY A 57 2.80 -17.00 12.52
N LEU A 58 2.19 -17.69 13.49
CA LEU A 58 0.80 -17.50 13.94
C LEU A 58 0.54 -16.18 14.70
N ASN A 59 1.54 -15.39 15.05
CA ASN A 59 1.33 -14.10 15.69
C ASN A 59 1.22 -13.00 14.62
N ALA A 60 0.10 -12.29 14.58
CA ALA A 60 -0.07 -11.17 13.67
C ALA A 60 0.95 -10.06 14.04
N CYS A 61 1.89 -9.76 13.13
CA CYS A 61 2.91 -8.73 13.39
C CYS A 61 2.33 -7.32 13.47
N THR A 62 1.29 -7.03 12.70
CA THR A 62 0.76 -5.66 12.54
C THR A 62 -0.43 -5.48 13.48
N GLN A 63 -0.17 -5.05 14.71
CA GLN A 63 -1.23 -4.61 15.65
C GLN A 63 -1.70 -3.19 15.37
N THR A 64 -0.85 -2.37 14.73
CA THR A 64 -1.10 -0.98 14.36
C THR A 64 -0.78 -0.74 12.89
N THR A 65 -1.59 0.04 12.19
CA THR A 65 -1.29 0.43 10.80
C THR A 65 0.03 1.20 10.74
N THR A 66 0.94 0.78 9.87
CA THR A 66 2.29 1.35 9.73
C THR A 66 2.50 1.84 8.31
N ALA A 67 3.25 2.93 8.14
CA ALA A 67 3.63 3.45 6.83
C ALA A 67 5.15 3.26 6.62
N TYR A 68 5.54 2.82 5.43
CA TYR A 68 6.93 2.65 5.00
C TYR A 68 7.17 3.48 3.74
N THR A 69 8.32 4.13 3.60
CA THR A 69 8.68 4.84 2.36
C THR A 69 9.85 4.11 1.73
N ASP A 70 9.70 3.69 0.47
CA ASP A 70 10.76 2.99 -0.25
C ASP A 70 11.75 3.96 -0.90
N GLN A 71 12.81 3.40 -1.51
CA GLN A 71 13.85 4.15 -2.21
C GLN A 71 13.35 4.96 -3.42
N PHE A 72 12.15 4.69 -3.92
CA PHE A 72 11.52 5.40 -5.03
C PHE A 72 10.56 6.51 -4.56
N GLY A 73 10.43 6.72 -3.24
CA GLY A 73 9.52 7.71 -2.67
C GLY A 73 8.05 7.28 -2.65
N VAL A 74 7.78 5.97 -2.80
CA VAL A 74 6.43 5.40 -2.63
C VAL A 74 6.18 5.17 -1.15
N ARG A 75 5.08 5.69 -0.62
CA ARG A 75 4.63 5.45 0.75
C ARG A 75 3.62 4.29 0.76
N TRP A 76 3.99 3.22 1.43
CA TRP A 76 3.22 1.99 1.59
C TRP A 76 2.53 1.96 2.94
N TRP A 77 1.19 1.91 2.97
CA TRP A 77 0.41 1.73 4.18
C TRP A 77 0.10 0.25 4.42
N ASP A 78 0.72 -0.36 5.42
CA ASP A 78 0.42 -1.72 5.86
C ASP A 78 -0.64 -1.70 6.97
N THR A 79 -1.85 -2.18 6.69
CA THR A 79 -2.91 -2.22 7.71
C THR A 79 -2.77 -3.43 8.63
N ARG A 80 -3.29 -3.32 9.86
CA ARG A 80 -3.64 -4.52 10.62
C ARG A 80 -4.66 -5.37 9.85
N GLY A 81 -4.81 -6.64 10.25
CA GLY A 81 -5.85 -7.52 9.69
C GLY A 81 -7.24 -6.90 9.84
N ILE A 82 -7.99 -6.84 8.74
CA ILE A 82 -9.30 -6.17 8.67
C ILE A 82 -10.48 -7.06 9.07
N GLU A 83 -10.26 -8.36 9.28
CA GLU A 83 -11.32 -9.34 9.54
C GLU A 83 -12.07 -9.08 10.85
N GLN A 84 -11.44 -8.36 11.79
CA GLN A 84 -12.06 -7.94 13.06
C GLN A 84 -12.48 -6.46 13.06
N TRP A 85 -12.38 -5.77 11.93
CA TRP A 85 -12.81 -4.37 11.88
C TRP A 85 -14.33 -4.29 11.90
N THR A 86 -14.83 -3.18 12.43
CA THR A 86 -16.19 -2.69 12.24
C THR A 86 -16.23 -1.71 11.07
N GLU A 87 -17.40 -1.45 10.52
CA GLU A 87 -17.58 -0.41 9.51
C GLU A 87 -17.17 0.98 10.04
N ALA A 88 -17.41 1.25 11.32
CA ALA A 88 -17.01 2.50 11.95
C ALA A 88 -15.48 2.66 11.97
N GLU A 89 -14.75 1.61 12.35
CA GLU A 89 -13.27 1.61 12.31
C GLU A 89 -12.75 1.77 10.88
N ALA A 90 -13.37 1.13 9.90
CA ALA A 90 -12.98 1.25 8.49
C ALA A 90 -13.17 2.69 7.97
N ARG A 91 -14.30 3.33 8.31
CA ARG A 91 -14.54 4.74 7.98
C ARG A 91 -13.56 5.66 8.66
N SER A 92 -13.38 5.53 9.98
CA SER A 92 -12.44 6.36 10.74
C SER A 92 -11.03 6.24 10.18
N PHE A 93 -10.60 5.02 9.82
CA PHE A 93 -9.31 4.80 9.18
C PHE A 93 -9.17 5.57 7.86
N LEU A 94 -10.13 5.42 6.94
CA LEU A 94 -10.06 6.11 5.65
C LEU A 94 -10.09 7.63 5.84
N THR A 95 -10.94 8.14 6.73
CA THR A 95 -11.05 9.56 7.01
C THR A 95 -9.76 10.12 7.61
N GLU A 96 -9.28 9.57 8.72
CA GLU A 96 -8.15 10.11 9.48
C GLU A 96 -6.80 9.98 8.74
N LYS A 97 -6.64 8.94 7.91
CA LYS A 97 -5.38 8.68 7.21
C LYS A 97 -5.32 9.31 5.84
N PHE A 98 -6.46 9.42 5.16
CA PHE A 98 -6.48 9.84 3.77
C PHE A 98 -7.28 11.12 3.56
N LEU A 99 -8.57 11.11 3.90
CA LEU A 99 -9.47 12.21 3.54
C LEU A 99 -9.14 13.52 4.27
N ASP A 100 -9.02 13.48 5.60
CA ASP A 100 -8.75 14.67 6.43
C ASP A 100 -7.35 15.24 6.21
N ARG A 101 -6.42 14.39 5.77
CA ARG A 101 -5.04 14.79 5.48
C ARG A 101 -4.85 15.26 4.04
N HIS A 102 -5.90 15.19 3.22
CA HIS A 102 -5.81 15.37 1.76
C HIS A 102 -4.74 14.47 1.12
N ILE A 103 -4.51 13.29 1.70
CA ILE A 103 -3.61 12.26 1.18
C ILE A 103 -4.50 11.22 0.51
N ILE A 104 -4.63 11.26 -0.82
CA ILE A 104 -5.45 10.26 -1.53
C ILE A 104 -4.51 9.18 -2.09
N PRO A 105 -4.60 7.92 -1.61
CA PRO A 105 -3.86 6.81 -2.20
C PRO A 105 -4.14 6.74 -3.69
N ARG A 106 -3.10 6.59 -4.52
CA ARG A 106 -3.31 6.39 -5.96
C ARG A 106 -3.70 4.96 -6.27
N ALA A 107 -3.34 4.03 -5.39
CA ALA A 107 -3.71 2.63 -5.50
C ALA A 107 -3.99 2.02 -4.13
N ALA A 108 -4.83 0.98 -4.15
CA ALA A 108 -5.04 0.10 -3.02
C ALA A 108 -4.87 -1.35 -3.46
N ILE A 109 -4.19 -2.15 -2.66
CA ILE A 109 -3.95 -3.58 -2.89
C ILE A 109 -4.69 -4.36 -1.81
N PHE A 110 -5.73 -5.07 -2.22
CA PHE A 110 -6.42 -6.03 -1.36
C PHE A 110 -5.72 -7.40 -1.44
N CYS A 111 -5.11 -7.80 -0.32
CA CYS A 111 -4.43 -9.08 -0.19
C CYS A 111 -5.34 -10.14 0.44
N ARG A 112 -5.33 -11.35 -0.12
CA ARG A 112 -6.06 -12.50 0.42
C ARG A 112 -5.28 -13.80 0.21
N THR A 113 -5.40 -14.76 1.14
CA THR A 113 -4.99 -16.16 0.89
C THR A 113 -6.22 -17.04 0.71
N ALA A 114 -6.09 -18.17 0.01
CA ALA A 114 -7.15 -19.17 -0.08
C ALA A 114 -7.66 -19.55 1.32
N GLY A 115 -8.99 -19.57 1.50
CA GLY A 115 -9.63 -19.88 2.79
C GLY A 115 -9.63 -18.77 3.85
N ALA A 116 -9.04 -17.60 3.58
CA ALA A 116 -9.08 -16.48 4.53
C ALA A 116 -10.51 -15.95 4.74
N LEU A 117 -10.90 -15.82 6.02
CA LEU A 117 -12.15 -15.18 6.42
C LEU A 117 -12.14 -13.71 6.01
N ALA A 118 -13.27 -13.29 5.45
CA ALA A 118 -13.47 -11.94 4.94
C ALA A 118 -14.64 -11.31 5.69
N ASN A 119 -14.40 -10.17 6.35
CA ASN A 119 -15.47 -9.36 6.88
C ASN A 119 -16.13 -8.61 5.71
N THR A 120 -17.19 -9.22 5.17
CA THR A 120 -17.80 -8.79 3.91
C THR A 120 -18.37 -7.37 3.98
N PRO A 121 -19.09 -6.94 5.04
CA PRO A 121 -19.54 -5.56 5.18
C PRO A 121 -18.40 -4.54 5.16
N VAL A 122 -17.32 -4.77 5.92
CA VAL A 122 -16.16 -3.90 5.93
C VAL A 122 -15.49 -3.82 4.56
N LEU A 123 -15.36 -4.96 3.87
CA LEU A 123 -14.77 -4.99 2.54
C LEU A 123 -15.60 -4.23 1.51
N GLN A 124 -16.92 -4.45 1.51
CA GLN A 124 -17.83 -3.72 0.61
C GLN A 124 -17.76 -2.21 0.84
N LEU A 125 -17.70 -1.80 2.11
CA LEU A 125 -17.50 -0.40 2.47
C LEU A 125 -16.17 0.12 1.93
N LEU A 126 -15.05 -0.55 2.25
CA LEU A 126 -13.72 -0.11 1.80
C LEU A 126 -13.66 -0.01 0.28
N PHE A 127 -14.13 -1.02 -0.46
CA PHE A 127 -14.14 -0.99 -1.92
C PHE A 127 -14.98 0.17 -2.46
N ARG A 128 -16.20 0.36 -1.97
CA ARG A 128 -17.06 1.45 -2.40
C ARG A 128 -16.42 2.83 -2.15
N GLU A 129 -15.85 3.04 -0.97
CA GLU A 129 -15.21 4.33 -0.64
C GLU A 129 -13.93 4.55 -1.46
N LEU A 130 -13.10 3.52 -1.68
CA LEU A 130 -11.90 3.66 -2.50
C LEU A 130 -12.27 3.96 -3.97
N GLU A 131 -13.25 3.25 -4.52
CA GLU A 131 -13.75 3.46 -5.89
C GLU A 131 -14.40 4.83 -6.06
N SER A 132 -15.18 5.32 -5.09
CA SER A 132 -15.83 6.63 -5.17
C SER A 132 -14.83 7.79 -5.20
N HIS A 133 -13.59 7.56 -4.74
CA HIS A 133 -12.49 8.53 -4.78
C HIS A 133 -11.54 8.30 -5.97
N GLY A 134 -11.88 7.40 -6.91
CA GLY A 134 -11.08 7.13 -8.10
C GLY A 134 -9.77 6.38 -7.82
N ILE A 135 -9.68 5.66 -6.69
CA ILE A 135 -8.48 4.92 -6.29
C ILE A 135 -8.44 3.58 -7.05
N ALA A 136 -7.32 3.29 -7.72
CA ALA A 136 -7.17 2.03 -8.43
C ALA A 136 -7.08 0.84 -7.44
N LEU A 137 -7.97 -0.14 -7.58
CA LEU A 137 -8.01 -1.31 -6.70
C LEU A 137 -7.40 -2.53 -7.39
N PHE A 138 -6.39 -3.12 -6.76
CA PHE A 138 -5.71 -4.34 -7.19
C PHE A 138 -5.99 -5.48 -6.22
N TYR A 139 -6.20 -6.68 -6.77
CA TYR A 139 -6.44 -7.89 -6.00
C TYR A 139 -5.22 -8.78 -6.05
N PHE A 140 -4.69 -9.15 -4.90
CA PHE A 140 -3.51 -10.00 -4.79
C PHE A 140 -3.81 -11.25 -3.98
N VAL A 141 -3.79 -12.41 -4.64
CA VAL A 141 -3.97 -13.70 -3.98
C VAL A 141 -2.60 -14.26 -3.61
N THR A 142 -2.31 -14.31 -2.32
CA THR A 142 -1.07 -14.87 -1.77
C THR A 142 -1.22 -16.37 -1.50
N ARG A 143 -0.08 -17.07 -1.46
CA ARG A 143 0.00 -18.51 -1.14
C ARG A 143 -0.94 -19.36 -2.01
N TRP A 144 -0.86 -19.17 -3.32
CA TRP A 144 -1.57 -20.01 -4.28
C TRP A 144 -1.03 -21.45 -4.20
N PRO A 145 -1.89 -22.48 -4.03
CA PRO A 145 -1.42 -23.85 -3.90
C PRO A 145 -0.84 -24.34 -5.22
N PHE A 146 0.45 -24.70 -5.19
CA PHE A 146 1.12 -25.54 -6.17
C PHE A 146 1.92 -26.60 -5.41
#